data_AF-A0A832L3W8-F1
#
_entry.id   AF-A0A832L3W8-F1
#
_cell.length_a   1.000
_cell.length_b   1.000
_cell.length_c   1.000
_cell.angle_alpha   90.00
_cell.angle_beta   90.00
_cell.angle_gamma   90.00
#
_symmetry.space_group_name_H-M   'P 1'
#
loop_
_entity.id
_entity.type
_entity.pdbx_description
1 polymer ?
#
loop_
_entity_poly.entity_id
_entity_poly.type
_entity_poly.pdbx_seq_one_letter_code
_entity_poly.pdbx_strand_id
1 'polypeptide(L)'
;KQVVHNIDHVRVSFYEDMFDHAFYESEDRKRKDKSILSYNRLEKIYWIKATLQDENAILKKGWDNQSKAYFKDRRVAIVKGNYVVIIRFTGFLKAKFVTAFEKENINNILSGPDFERSGEYFGEGK
;
A
#
# COMPACT_ATOMS: atom_id res chain seq x y z
N LYS A 1 5.71 -17.34 11.77
CA LYS A 1 5.33 -16.45 10.64
C LYS A 1 4.05 -15.72 11.02
N GLN A 2 4.10 -14.40 11.26
CA GLN A 2 2.89 -13.64 11.57
C GLN A 2 2.07 -13.44 10.29
N VAL A 3 0.78 -13.74 10.35
CA VAL A 3 -0.14 -13.50 9.23
C VAL A 3 -0.87 -12.19 9.49
N VAL A 4 -0.77 -11.26 8.55
CA VAL A 4 -1.51 -9.99 8.62
C VAL A 4 -2.71 -10.11 7.70
N HIS A 5 -3.89 -9.83 8.24
CA HIS A 5 -5.11 -9.65 7.45
C HIS A 5 -5.47 -8.17 7.47
N ASN A 6 -6.02 -7.69 6.36
CA ASN A 6 -6.64 -6.38 6.35
C ASN A 6 -8.09 -6.45 6.85
N ILE A 7 -8.78 -5.30 6.89
CA ILE A 7 -10.19 -5.20 7.27
C ILE A 7 -11.16 -6.06 6.44
N ASP A 8 -10.78 -6.43 5.21
CA ASP A 8 -11.60 -7.27 4.33
C ASP A 8 -11.22 -8.75 4.42
N HIS A 9 -10.49 -9.15 5.47
CA HIS A 9 -9.98 -10.51 5.67
C HIS A 9 -9.03 -11.01 4.57
N VAL A 10 -8.46 -10.10 3.77
CA VAL A 10 -7.46 -10.43 2.75
C VAL A 10 -6.13 -10.66 3.46
N ARG A 11 -5.52 -11.80 3.19
CA ARG A 11 -4.20 -12.14 3.70
C ARG A 11 -3.13 -11.35 2.95
N VAL A 12 -2.37 -10.54 3.68
CA VAL A 12 -1.27 -9.73 3.15
C VAL A 12 0.07 -10.41 3.44
N SER A 13 0.80 -10.74 2.38
CA SER A 13 2.15 -11.33 2.46
C SER A 13 3.23 -10.27 2.29
N PHE A 14 4.30 -10.39 3.07
CA PHE A 14 5.47 -9.54 3.03
C PHE A 14 6.64 -10.35 2.48
N TYR A 15 7.31 -9.81 1.47
CA TYR A 15 8.44 -10.43 0.79
C TYR A 15 9.67 -9.53 0.95
N GLU A 16 10.85 -10.15 0.99
CA GLU A 16 12.13 -9.47 1.25
C GLU A 16 12.41 -8.36 0.23
N ASP A 17 12.10 -8.59 -1.04
CA ASP A 17 12.24 -7.64 -2.15
C ASP A 17 11.41 -6.35 -2.00
N MET A 18 10.40 -6.35 -1.11
CA MET A 18 9.59 -5.17 -0.83
C MET A 18 10.15 -4.31 0.31
N PHE A 19 11.11 -4.81 1.11
CA PHE A 19 11.72 -4.06 2.21
C PHE A 19 12.49 -2.85 1.67
N ASP A 20 13.20 -3.00 0.56
CA ASP A 20 13.90 -1.90 -0.12
C ASP A 20 12.95 -0.79 -0.56
N HIS A 21 11.70 -1.12 -0.91
CA HIS A 21 10.70 -0.11 -1.30
C HIS A 21 10.06 0.58 -0.10
N ALA A 22 10.05 -0.07 1.06
CA ALA A 22 9.37 0.42 2.25
C ALA A 22 10.30 1.16 3.22
N PHE A 23 11.58 0.78 3.31
CA PHE A 23 12.52 1.28 4.33
C PHE A 23 13.71 2.04 3.78
N TYR A 24 13.94 2.00 2.47
CA TYR A 24 15.02 2.74 1.82
C TYR A 24 14.46 3.86 0.95
N GLU A 25 15.21 4.95 0.89
CA GLU A 25 14.92 6.13 0.09
C GLU A 25 16.02 6.35 -0.94
N SER A 26 15.66 7.08 -1.99
CA SER A 26 16.65 7.40 -3.02
C SER A 26 17.45 8.64 -2.67
N GLU A 27 18.78 8.49 -2.57
CA GLU A 27 19.73 9.60 -2.44
C GLU A 27 19.63 10.54 -3.65
N ASP A 28 19.53 9.95 -4.85
CA ASP A 28 19.25 10.66 -6.08
C ASP A 28 18.10 9.98 -6.82
N ARG A 29 16.94 10.65 -6.86
CA ARG A 29 15.74 10.17 -7.55
C ARG A 29 15.95 9.97 -9.05
N LYS A 30 16.91 10.68 -9.69
CA LYS A 30 17.25 10.51 -11.11
C LYS A 30 18.05 9.23 -11.34
N ARG A 31 18.92 8.85 -10.39
CA ARG A 31 19.73 7.63 -10.47
C ARG A 31 19.03 6.40 -9.90
N LYS A 32 17.90 6.56 -9.21
CA LYS A 32 17.15 5.49 -8.51
C LYS A 32 18.02 4.70 -7.52
N ASP A 33 19.09 5.30 -7.04
CA ASP A 33 19.97 4.69 -6.05
C ASP A 33 19.22 4.63 -4.72
N LYS A 34 19.01 3.44 -4.15
CA LYS A 34 18.30 3.22 -2.87
C LYS A 34 19.29 2.93 -1.74
N SER A 35 20.35 3.72 -1.64
CA SER A 35 21.42 3.55 -0.65
C SER A 35 21.06 4.01 0.76
N ILE A 36 20.01 4.85 0.93
CA ILE A 36 19.72 5.51 2.21
C ILE A 36 18.64 4.77 2.98
N LEU A 37 19.00 4.23 4.15
CA LEU A 37 18.06 3.73 5.13
C LEU A 37 17.26 4.89 5.73
N SER A 38 15.93 4.82 5.68
CA SER A 38 15.04 5.87 6.21
C SER A 38 14.56 5.53 7.62
N TYR A 39 15.11 6.24 8.60
CA TYR A 39 14.70 6.12 10.00
C TYR A 39 13.21 6.44 10.18
N ASN A 40 12.69 7.46 9.48
CA ASN A 40 11.27 7.81 9.51
C ASN A 40 10.38 6.62 9.11
N ARG A 41 10.76 5.89 8.05
CA ARG A 41 10.01 4.69 7.59
C ARG A 41 10.15 3.54 8.58
N LEU A 42 11.33 3.33 9.16
CA LEU A 42 11.59 2.30 10.16
C LEU A 42 10.76 2.49 11.44
N GLU A 43 10.72 3.71 11.97
CA GLU A 43 9.93 4.07 13.16
C GLU A 43 8.44 3.76 12.98
N LYS A 44 7.96 3.77 11.74
CA LYS A 44 6.56 3.54 11.38
C LYS A 44 6.26 2.10 10.95
N ILE A 45 7.16 1.14 11.16
CA ILE A 45 6.94 -0.25 10.74
C ILE A 45 5.63 -0.85 11.30
N TYR A 46 5.32 -0.59 12.57
CA TYR A 46 4.08 -1.07 13.20
C TYR A 46 2.83 -0.38 12.67
N TRP A 47 2.97 0.82 12.09
CA TRP A 47 1.84 1.52 11.50
C TRP A 47 1.33 0.80 10.27
N ILE A 48 2.18 0.06 9.54
CA ILE A 48 1.73 -0.74 8.39
C ILE A 48 0.61 -1.71 8.80
N LYS A 49 0.83 -2.46 9.89
CA LYS A 49 -0.16 -3.40 10.41
C LYS A 49 -1.41 -2.67 10.90
N ALA A 50 -1.24 -1.59 11.65
CA ALA A 50 -2.36 -0.78 12.15
C ALA A 50 -3.23 -0.25 11.00
N THR A 51 -2.62 0.32 9.95
CA THR A 51 -3.31 0.82 8.76
C THR A 51 -4.10 -0.27 8.04
N LEU A 52 -3.54 -1.47 7.91
CA LEU A 52 -4.23 -2.57 7.24
C LEU A 52 -5.46 -3.03 8.01
N GLN A 53 -5.46 -2.88 9.34
CA GLN A 53 -6.51 -3.33 10.25
C GLN A 53 -7.47 -2.21 10.69
N ASP A 54 -7.26 -0.98 10.24
CA ASP A 54 -8.08 0.17 10.62
C ASP A 54 -9.36 0.24 9.77
N GLU A 55 -10.51 0.10 10.43
CA GLU A 55 -11.85 0.16 9.82
C GLU A 55 -12.16 1.55 9.24
N ASN A 56 -11.48 2.59 9.71
CA ASN A 56 -11.64 3.97 9.24
C ASN A 56 -10.61 4.35 8.17
N ALA A 57 -9.78 3.40 7.70
CA ALA A 57 -8.81 3.68 6.66
C ALA A 57 -9.51 4.12 5.36
N ILE A 58 -9.06 5.22 4.78
CA ILE A 58 -9.55 5.66 3.46
C ILE A 58 -8.92 4.75 2.41
N LEU A 59 -9.74 4.09 1.60
CA LEU A 59 -9.30 3.14 0.58
C LEU A 59 -9.45 3.73 -0.83
N LYS A 60 -8.33 3.93 -1.52
CA LYS A 60 -8.28 4.46 -2.89
C LYS A 60 -7.66 3.45 -3.86
N LYS A 61 -7.93 3.62 -5.16
CA LYS A 61 -7.23 2.84 -6.22
C LYS A 61 -5.79 3.34 -6.39
N GLY A 62 -4.87 2.42 -6.64
CA GLY A 62 -3.48 2.77 -6.97
C GLY A 62 -3.37 3.40 -8.36
N TRP A 63 -2.50 4.40 -8.52
CA TRP A 63 -2.24 5.05 -9.80
C TRP A 63 -0.99 4.50 -10.49
N ASP A 64 -1.08 4.22 -11.79
CA ASP A 64 0.04 3.85 -12.63
C ASP A 64 0.54 5.07 -13.44
N ASN A 65 1.76 5.50 -13.14
CA ASN A 65 2.39 6.61 -13.84
C ASN A 65 2.78 6.28 -15.30
N GLN A 66 2.96 5.00 -15.64
CA GLN A 66 3.36 4.57 -16.98
C GLN A 66 2.15 4.55 -17.92
N SER A 67 1.12 3.80 -17.56
CA SER A 67 -0.11 3.72 -18.37
C SER A 67 -1.06 4.90 -18.20
N LYS A 68 -0.80 5.79 -17.23
CA LYS A 68 -1.68 6.92 -16.87
C LYS A 68 -3.11 6.46 -16.55
N ALA A 69 -3.21 5.35 -15.83
CA ALA A 69 -4.48 4.73 -15.46
C ALA A 69 -4.43 4.22 -14.02
N TYR A 70 -5.60 3.94 -13.46
CA TYR A 70 -5.71 3.28 -12.16
C TYR A 70 -5.49 1.78 -12.29
N PHE A 71 -4.72 1.21 -11.37
CA PHE A 71 -4.56 -0.23 -11.24
C PHE A 71 -5.89 -0.87 -10.83
N LYS A 72 -6.20 -2.02 -11.44
CA LYS A 72 -7.32 -2.87 -11.04
C LYS A 72 -7.02 -3.69 -9.79
N ASP A 73 -5.73 -3.98 -9.56
CA ASP A 73 -5.23 -4.91 -8.55
C ASP A 73 -4.48 -4.23 -7.41
N ARG A 74 -4.51 -2.90 -7.29
CA ARG A 74 -3.83 -2.19 -6.19
C ARG A 74 -4.77 -1.35 -5.36
N ARG A 75 -4.59 -1.49 -4.05
CA ARG A 75 -5.28 -0.67 -3.06
C ARG A 75 -4.29 0.17 -2.27
N VAL A 76 -4.69 1.42 -2.08
CA VAL A 76 -4.00 2.41 -1.27
C VAL A 76 -4.85 2.65 -0.02
N ALA A 77 -4.34 2.30 1.14
CA ALA A 77 -4.97 2.58 2.43
C ALA A 77 -4.28 3.78 3.08
N ILE A 78 -5.07 4.74 3.57
CA ILE A 78 -4.59 5.98 4.16
C ILE A 78 -5.15 6.11 5.57
N VAL A 79 -4.26 6.33 6.53
CA VAL A 79 -4.59 6.63 7.93
C VAL A 79 -3.78 7.81 8.43
N LYS A 80 -4.17 8.37 9.58
CA LYS A 80 -3.46 9.50 10.23
C LYS A 80 -3.27 10.70 9.28
N GLY A 81 -4.22 10.91 8.37
CA GLY A 81 -4.23 11.99 7.39
C GLY A 81 -3.30 11.79 6.19
N ASN A 82 -2.10 11.22 6.38
CA ASN A 82 -1.06 11.23 5.34
C ASN A 82 -0.18 9.96 5.28
N TYR A 83 -0.44 8.96 6.11
CA TYR A 83 0.32 7.72 6.10
C TYR A 83 -0.32 6.70 5.17
N VAL A 84 0.45 6.25 4.19
CA VAL A 84 -0.03 5.46 3.04
C VAL A 84 0.54 4.07 3.11
N VAL A 85 -0.31 3.06 2.92
CA VAL A 85 0.08 1.65 2.74
C VAL A 85 -0.49 1.15 1.42
N ILE A 86 0.36 0.55 0.59
CA ILE A 86 -0.04 0.01 -0.71
C ILE A 86 0.08 -1.51 -0.70
N ILE A 87 -1.00 -2.17 -1.09
CA ILE A 87 -1.03 -3.61 -1.34
C ILE A 87 -1.44 -3.89 -2.78
N ARG A 88 -0.99 -5.03 -3.30
CA ARG A 88 -1.37 -5.56 -4.61
C ARG A 88 -2.05 -6.91 -4.44
N PHE A 89 -3.25 -7.07 -4.97
CA PHE A 89 -3.97 -8.33 -5.00
C PHE A 89 -3.28 -9.31 -5.95
N THR A 90 -3.22 -10.57 -5.55
CA THR A 90 -2.59 -11.65 -6.32
C THR A 90 -3.51 -12.86 -6.49
N GLY A 91 -4.75 -12.76 -6.01
CA GLY A 91 -5.77 -13.80 -6.08
C GLY A 91 -6.84 -13.63 -5.02
N PHE A 92 -7.78 -14.57 -4.97
CA PHE A 92 -8.89 -14.56 -4.01
C PHE A 92 -8.41 -14.43 -2.56
N LEU A 93 -8.83 -13.34 -1.89
CA LEU A 93 -8.45 -12.94 -0.53
C LEU A 93 -6.94 -13.01 -0.25
N LYS A 94 -6.12 -12.75 -1.28
CA LYS A 94 -4.66 -12.75 -1.19
C LYS A 94 -4.09 -11.47 -1.79
N ALA A 95 -3.19 -10.85 -1.05
CA ALA A 95 -2.43 -9.71 -1.51
C ALA A 95 -0.96 -9.80 -1.05
N LYS A 96 -0.13 -9.02 -1.72
CA LYS A 96 1.23 -8.72 -1.30
C LYS A 96 1.35 -7.25 -0.90
N PHE A 97 2.12 -7.01 0.15
CA PHE A 97 2.58 -5.68 0.48
C PHE A 97 3.48 -5.15 -0.63
N VAL A 98 3.38 -3.85 -0.93
CA VAL A 98 4.21 -3.19 -1.96
C VAL A 98 5.13 -2.15 -1.33
N THR A 99 4.56 -1.19 -0.59
CA THR A 99 5.32 -0.13 0.08
C THR A 99 4.43 0.59 1.11
N ALA A 100 5.06 1.35 2.00
CA ALA A 100 4.39 2.29 2.89
C ALA A 100 5.25 3.55 3.05
N PHE A 101 4.61 4.70 3.20
CA PHE A 101 5.30 5.97 3.36
C PHE A 101 4.35 7.06 3.88
N GLU A 102 4.93 8.09 4.47
CA GLU A 102 4.24 9.35 4.77
C GLU A 102 4.31 10.28 3.55
N LYS A 103 3.23 10.98 3.24
CA LYS A 103 3.16 11.89 2.08
C LYS A 103 2.72 13.28 2.50
N GLU A 104 3.59 14.28 2.38
CA GLU A 104 3.28 15.67 2.75
C GLU A 104 2.00 16.21 2.09
N ASN A 105 1.85 16.02 0.78
CA ASN A 105 0.66 16.41 0.04
C ASN A 105 -0.09 15.18 -0.46
N ILE A 106 -1.17 14.81 0.23
CA ILE A 106 -1.97 13.61 -0.05
C ILE A 106 -3.11 13.85 -1.07
N ASN A 107 -3.38 15.11 -1.42
CA ASN A 107 -4.59 15.50 -2.15
C ASN A 107 -4.76 14.77 -3.49
N ASN A 108 -3.65 14.50 -4.19
CA ASN A 108 -3.67 13.79 -5.46
C ASN A 108 -4.15 12.32 -5.33
N ILE A 109 -3.97 11.70 -4.15
CA ILE A 109 -4.47 10.36 -3.87
C ILE A 109 -5.94 10.45 -3.42
N LEU A 110 -6.27 11.42 -2.55
CA LEU A 110 -7.63 11.61 -2.04
C LEU A 110 -8.63 11.98 -3.14
N SER A 111 -8.21 12.74 -4.16
CA SER A 111 -9.02 13.06 -5.34
C SER A 111 -9.22 11.87 -6.28
N GLY A 112 -8.49 10.77 -6.07
CA GLY A 112 -8.64 9.56 -6.85
C GLY A 112 -9.93 8.79 -6.51
N PRO A 113 -10.32 7.84 -7.38
CA PRO A 113 -11.47 6.98 -7.15
C PRO A 113 -11.24 6.07 -5.95
N ASP A 114 -12.34 5.77 -5.26
CA ASP A 114 -12.34 4.81 -4.17
C ASP A 114 -12.02 3.40 -4.66
N PHE A 115 -11.44 2.61 -3.76
CA PHE A 115 -11.18 1.20 -4.04
C PHE A 115 -12.49 0.43 -4.10
N GLU A 116 -12.69 -0.29 -5.20
CA GLU A 116 -13.85 -1.16 -5.41
C GLU A 116 -13.43 -2.62 -5.21
N ARG A 117 -14.28 -3.39 -4.53
CA ARG A 117 -14.08 -4.83 -4.36
C ARG A 117 -14.52 -5.52 -5.65
N SER A 118 -13.61 -6.22 -6.31
CA SER A 118 -13.90 -6.98 -7.52
C SER A 118 -14.20 -8.44 -7.22
N GLY A 119 -15.06 -9.06 -8.04
CA GLY A 119 -15.34 -10.49 -7.94
C GLY A 119 -14.09 -11.37 -8.04
N GLU A 120 -13.10 -10.95 -8.84
CA GLU A 120 -11.81 -11.64 -9.00
C GLU A 120 -11.06 -11.84 -7.68
N TYR A 121 -11.09 -10.85 -6.78
CA TYR A 121 -10.32 -10.87 -5.53
C TYR A 121 -11.16 -11.12 -4.29
N PHE A 122 -12.47 -10.88 -4.35
CA PHE A 122 -13.39 -10.95 -3.21
C PHE A 122 -14.51 -12.00 -3.39
N GLY A 123 -14.64 -12.60 -4.57
CA GLY A 123 -15.73 -13.52 -4.93
C GLY A 123 -16.93 -12.79 -5.50
N GLU A 124 -17.74 -13.47 -6.30
CA GLU A 124 -19.02 -12.92 -6.79
C GLU A 124 -20.04 -12.88 -5.63
N GLY A 125 -20.58 -11.71 -5.31
CA GLY A 125 -21.67 -11.55 -4.32
C GLY A 125 -21.30 -10.94 -2.96
N LYS A 126 -20.29 -10.06 -2.90
CA LYS A 126 -20.07 -9.18 -1.73
C LYS A 126 -20.00 -7.71 -2.15
#